data_AF-A0A7G5H416-F1
#
_entry.id   AF-A0A7G5H416-F1
#
_cell.length_a   1.000
_cell.length_b   1.000
_cell.length_c   1.000
_cell.angle_alpha   90.00
_cell.angle_beta   90.00
_cell.angle_gamma   90.00
#
_symmetry.space_group_name_H-M   'P 1'
#
loop_
_entity.id
_entity.type
_entity.pdbx_description
1 polymer ?
#
loop_
_entity_poly.entity_id
_entity_poly.type
_entity_poly.pdbx_seq_one_letter_code
_entity_poly.pdbx_strand_id
1 'polypeptide(L)'
;MFSAIRKFIRNTFLIANKLRIAICLVAWLFYSCFQAATAQVCADPSGGIVFNQTFGTASNPVSITGLTTYEYEPIDCPGDGQYTITSALESDCFNATWYTVATDHTAGDVQGNMLVINGGDKAGLFYQQPVGALCKGTSYEFSMWVLNLLKTGTCLDALIPNLTIRVETTEGLLIQSIDIGQILQTDTPTWRRCSILFTAPESNDEIVVKLINNQGDLGCGNDMLIDDLQVKQCSECVGQPELVYVPDAFTPNNDGVNDTMSVFLQSAASDSFTLKVYNRWGSLIFTSSDPAHKWDGNFAGTPCAVGTYTWEITYKSSSSPKRETVQTGRILLMR
;
A
#
# COMPACT_ATOMS: atom_id res chain seq x y z
N MET A 1 21.80 -48.24 -55.87
CA MET A 1 21.73 -48.43 -54.41
C MET A 1 22.22 -47.19 -53.62
N PHE A 2 23.40 -46.64 -53.92
CA PHE A 2 24.00 -45.51 -53.17
C PHE A 2 23.19 -44.18 -53.16
N SER A 3 22.46 -43.85 -54.23
CA SER A 3 21.68 -42.60 -54.32
C SER A 3 20.45 -42.59 -53.39
N ALA A 4 19.75 -43.73 -53.27
CA ALA A 4 18.59 -43.87 -52.40
C ALA A 4 18.96 -43.77 -50.91
N ILE A 5 20.11 -44.34 -50.53
CA ILE A 5 20.63 -44.29 -49.15
C ILE A 5 21.00 -42.85 -48.76
N ARG A 6 21.65 -42.09 -49.64
CA ARG A 6 21.95 -40.67 -49.38
C ARG A 6 20.69 -39.80 -49.23
N LYS A 7 19.66 -40.05 -50.05
CA LYS A 7 18.40 -39.31 -49.96
C LYS A 7 17.63 -39.65 -48.68
N PHE A 8 17.67 -40.91 -48.25
CA PHE A 8 17.06 -41.36 -47.00
C PHE A 8 17.76 -40.75 -45.77
N ILE A 9 19.10 -40.74 -45.72
CA ILE A 9 19.89 -40.13 -44.64
C ILE A 9 19.66 -38.61 -44.56
N ARG A 10 19.62 -37.92 -45.71
CA ARG A 10 19.38 -36.47 -45.75
C ARG A 10 17.97 -36.10 -45.28
N ASN A 11 16.96 -36.88 -45.66
CA ASN A 11 15.59 -36.67 -45.19
C ASN A 11 15.42 -36.96 -43.69
N THR A 12 16.05 -38.01 -43.16
CA THR A 12 16.02 -38.29 -41.71
C THR A 12 16.72 -37.19 -40.91
N PHE A 13 17.83 -36.65 -41.40
CA PHE A 13 18.50 -35.51 -40.76
C PHE A 13 17.66 -34.23 -40.78
N LEU A 14 16.98 -33.93 -41.90
CA LEU A 14 16.10 -32.78 -42.02
C LEU A 14 14.86 -32.88 -41.12
N ILE A 15 14.28 -34.08 -40.99
CA ILE A 15 13.13 -34.33 -40.11
C ILE A 15 13.56 -34.20 -38.63
N ALA A 16 14.71 -34.77 -38.26
CA ALA A 16 15.25 -34.65 -36.91
C ALA A 16 15.55 -33.18 -36.54
N ASN A 17 16.07 -32.38 -37.48
CA ASN A 17 16.36 -30.97 -37.21
C ASN A 17 15.08 -30.12 -37.09
N LYS A 18 14.07 -30.37 -37.94
CA LYS A 18 12.75 -29.73 -37.81
C LYS A 18 12.04 -30.11 -36.52
N LEU A 19 12.15 -31.37 -36.09
CA LEU A 19 11.58 -31.85 -34.82
C LEU A 19 12.28 -31.22 -33.61
N ARG A 20 13.61 -31.07 -33.64
CA ARG A 20 14.35 -30.36 -32.58
C ARG A 20 13.94 -28.89 -32.48
N ILE A 21 13.83 -28.20 -33.61
CA ILE A 21 13.39 -26.79 -33.64
C ILE A 21 11.96 -26.66 -33.11
N ALA A 22 11.05 -27.56 -33.51
CA ALA A 22 9.67 -27.57 -33.02
C ALA A 22 9.60 -27.84 -31.51
N ILE A 23 10.37 -28.79 -30.98
CA ILE A 23 10.44 -29.07 -29.54
C ILE A 23 11.01 -27.87 -28.78
N CYS A 24 12.05 -27.21 -29.30
CA CYS A 24 12.60 -26.00 -28.70
C CYS A 24 11.60 -24.84 -28.70
N LEU A 25 10.85 -24.63 -29.78
CA LEU A 25 9.83 -23.57 -29.86
C LEU A 25 8.66 -23.83 -28.91
N VAL A 26 8.19 -25.08 -28.83
CA VAL A 26 7.14 -25.48 -27.88
C VAL A 26 7.65 -25.35 -26.44
N ALA A 27 8.86 -25.81 -26.14
CA ALA A 27 9.45 -25.64 -24.81
C ALA A 27 9.64 -24.16 -24.46
N TRP A 28 9.99 -23.29 -25.41
CA TRP A 28 10.12 -21.85 -25.19
C TRP A 28 8.76 -21.18 -24.95
N LEU A 29 7.73 -21.55 -25.72
CA LEU A 29 6.34 -21.12 -25.52
C LEU A 29 5.80 -21.55 -24.14
N PHE A 30 6.10 -22.77 -23.70
CA PHE A 30 5.76 -23.25 -22.35
C PHE A 30 6.58 -22.55 -21.26
N TYR A 31 7.85 -22.22 -21.50
CA TYR A 31 8.69 -21.51 -20.53
C TYR A 31 8.31 -20.03 -20.37
N SER A 32 7.84 -19.38 -21.44
CA SER A 32 7.31 -18.01 -21.38
C SER A 32 5.92 -17.91 -20.77
N CYS A 33 5.16 -19.00 -20.69
CA CYS A 33 3.78 -19.01 -20.18
C CYS A 33 3.67 -19.29 -18.68
N PHE A 34 4.79 -19.57 -17.99
CA PHE A 34 4.82 -19.98 -16.58
C PHE A 34 5.85 -19.22 -15.74
N GLN A 35 6.11 -17.94 -16.05
CA GLN A 35 6.59 -17.06 -15.00
C GLN A 35 5.38 -16.63 -14.18
N ALA A 36 5.16 -17.31 -13.06
CA ALA A 36 4.31 -16.76 -12.01
C ALA A 36 4.92 -15.43 -11.59
N ALA A 37 4.35 -14.33 -12.06
CA ALA A 37 4.63 -13.02 -11.51
C ALA A 37 4.22 -13.10 -10.04
N THR A 38 5.19 -13.21 -9.13
CA THR A 38 4.92 -13.01 -7.71
C THR A 38 4.33 -11.62 -7.59
N ALA A 39 3.09 -11.51 -7.09
CA ALA A 39 2.51 -10.22 -6.76
C ALA A 39 3.53 -9.46 -5.91
N GLN A 40 4.00 -8.32 -6.41
CA GLN A 40 4.88 -7.47 -5.64
C GLN A 40 4.01 -6.89 -4.52
N VAL A 41 4.18 -7.39 -3.30
CA VAL A 41 3.64 -6.77 -2.07
C VAL A 41 4.64 -5.70 -1.63
N CYS A 42 4.19 -4.65 -0.91
CA CYS A 42 5.13 -3.69 -0.33
C CYS A 42 6.24 -4.44 0.44
N ALA A 43 7.49 -4.23 0.03
CA ALA A 43 8.64 -4.84 0.68
C ALA A 43 9.00 -4.18 2.03
N ASP A 44 8.45 -3.00 2.31
CA ASP A 44 8.76 -2.23 3.51
C ASP A 44 7.74 -2.49 4.64
N PRO A 45 8.12 -3.20 5.72
CA PRO A 45 7.28 -3.39 6.88
C PRO A 45 7.06 -2.10 7.69
N SER A 46 7.90 -1.07 7.51
CA SER A 46 7.88 0.19 8.27
C SER A 46 7.06 1.33 7.64
N GLY A 47 6.61 1.13 6.39
CA GLY A 47 5.78 2.12 5.70
C GLY A 47 4.46 2.39 6.40
N GLY A 48 4.12 3.66 6.56
CA GLY A 48 2.89 4.09 7.24
C GLY A 48 1.63 3.78 6.45
N ILE A 49 0.53 3.55 7.18
CA ILE A 49 -0.82 3.50 6.60
C ILE A 49 -1.30 4.95 6.44
N VAL A 50 -1.54 5.37 5.21
CA VAL A 50 -2.01 6.74 4.88
C VAL A 50 -3.53 6.79 4.74
N PHE A 51 -4.17 5.64 4.55
CA PHE A 51 -5.62 5.49 4.57
C PHE A 51 -5.99 4.14 5.17
N ASN A 52 -6.99 4.12 6.06
CA ASN A 52 -7.52 2.91 6.68
C ASN A 52 -9.05 3.03 6.82
N GLN A 53 -9.78 2.06 6.31
CA GLN A 53 -11.23 1.98 6.39
C GLN A 53 -11.64 0.57 6.83
N THR A 54 -12.21 0.50 8.03
CA THR A 54 -12.71 -0.72 8.69
C THR A 54 -14.23 -0.67 8.87
N PHE A 55 -14.91 0.24 8.17
CA PHE A 55 -16.36 0.51 8.23
C PHE A 55 -16.94 0.82 9.62
N GLY A 56 -16.08 1.09 10.61
CA GLY A 56 -16.44 1.47 11.96
C GLY A 56 -16.86 0.27 12.81
N THR A 57 -17.75 0.52 13.76
CA THR A 57 -18.28 -0.53 14.64
C THR A 57 -19.80 -0.55 14.59
N ALA A 58 -20.43 -1.61 15.12
CA ALA A 58 -21.90 -1.71 15.15
C ALA A 58 -22.59 -0.47 15.79
N SER A 59 -21.93 0.18 16.77
CA SER A 59 -22.45 1.38 17.43
C SER A 59 -22.11 2.69 16.71
N ASN A 60 -21.16 2.67 15.78
CA ASN A 60 -20.71 3.83 15.03
C ASN A 60 -20.27 3.43 13.61
N PRO A 61 -21.22 3.06 12.73
CA PRO A 61 -20.92 2.67 11.36
C PRO A 61 -20.42 3.87 10.55
N VAL A 62 -19.41 3.65 9.71
CA VAL A 62 -18.91 4.68 8.80
C VAL A 62 -19.86 4.83 7.62
N SER A 63 -20.34 6.04 7.37
CA SER A 63 -21.11 6.33 6.16
C SER A 63 -20.20 6.36 4.94
N ILE A 64 -20.58 5.63 3.89
CA ILE A 64 -19.93 5.63 2.58
C ILE A 64 -20.79 6.34 1.51
N THR A 65 -21.71 7.22 1.93
CA THR A 65 -22.55 8.00 1.02
C THR A 65 -21.66 8.81 0.07
N GLY A 66 -21.91 8.71 -1.24
CA GLY A 66 -21.11 9.38 -2.28
C GLY A 66 -19.80 8.66 -2.65
N LEU A 67 -19.45 7.57 -1.95
CA LEU A 67 -18.33 6.69 -2.28
C LEU A 67 -18.77 5.43 -3.03
N THR A 68 -20.07 5.13 -3.05
CA THR A 68 -20.63 3.96 -3.76
C THR A 68 -21.73 4.38 -4.72
N THR A 69 -21.94 3.56 -5.75
CA THR A 69 -23.07 3.67 -6.68
C THR A 69 -24.27 2.83 -6.26
N TYR A 70 -24.13 2.02 -5.19
CA TYR A 70 -25.16 1.12 -4.69
C TYR A 70 -26.05 1.87 -3.70
N GLU A 71 -27.29 1.42 -3.55
CA GLU A 71 -28.27 2.01 -2.62
C GLU A 71 -28.10 1.41 -1.22
N TYR A 72 -28.12 2.25 -0.19
CA TYR A 72 -28.04 1.77 1.19
C TYR A 72 -29.37 1.16 1.62
N GLU A 73 -29.32 -0.06 2.15
CA GLU A 73 -30.47 -0.74 2.75
C GLU A 73 -30.12 -1.17 4.19
N PRO A 74 -30.83 -0.68 5.23
CA PRO A 74 -30.53 -0.97 6.62
C PRO A 74 -31.05 -2.36 7.09
N ILE A 75 -30.84 -3.39 6.26
CA ILE A 75 -31.16 -4.79 6.58
C ILE A 75 -29.97 -5.69 6.23
N ASP A 76 -29.87 -6.85 6.87
CA ASP A 76 -28.74 -7.79 6.69
C ASP A 76 -28.68 -8.41 5.28
N CYS A 77 -29.82 -8.52 4.59
CA CYS A 77 -29.95 -9.10 3.26
C CYS A 77 -30.34 -8.02 2.23
N PRO A 78 -29.44 -7.09 1.86
CA PRO A 78 -29.71 -6.11 0.82
C PRO A 78 -30.03 -6.81 -0.51
N GLY A 79 -30.94 -6.26 -1.30
CA GLY A 79 -31.27 -6.74 -2.66
C GLY A 79 -30.29 -6.28 -3.72
N ASP A 80 -30.49 -6.71 -4.97
CA ASP A 80 -29.58 -6.43 -6.09
C ASP A 80 -29.31 -4.92 -6.24
N GLY A 81 -28.03 -4.55 -6.32
CA GLY A 81 -27.62 -3.15 -6.44
C GLY A 81 -27.68 -2.37 -5.13
N GLN A 82 -27.89 -3.05 -4.00
CA GLN A 82 -27.92 -2.47 -2.67
C GLN A 82 -26.74 -2.94 -1.80
N TYR A 83 -26.48 -2.20 -0.72
CA TYR A 83 -25.44 -2.51 0.24
C TYR A 83 -25.92 -2.27 1.68
N THR A 84 -25.30 -2.94 2.64
CA THR A 84 -25.40 -2.61 4.06
C THR A 84 -24.03 -2.63 4.72
N ILE A 85 -23.95 -2.15 5.96
CA ILE A 85 -22.74 -2.17 6.78
C ILE A 85 -23.15 -2.79 8.12
N THR A 86 -22.53 -3.91 8.47
CA THR A 86 -22.89 -4.69 9.68
C THR A 86 -21.67 -5.39 10.26
N SER A 87 -21.69 -5.72 11.55
CA SER A 87 -20.62 -6.45 12.23
C SER A 87 -20.75 -7.97 12.14
N ALA A 88 -21.92 -8.46 11.75
CA ALA A 88 -22.19 -9.89 11.55
C ALA A 88 -23.33 -10.07 10.55
N LEU A 89 -23.29 -11.18 9.83
CA LEU A 89 -24.33 -11.61 8.90
C LEU A 89 -24.90 -12.94 9.41
N GLU A 90 -25.94 -12.87 10.24
CA GLU A 90 -26.49 -14.03 10.98
C GLU A 90 -27.79 -14.60 10.35
N SER A 91 -28.24 -14.04 9.22
CA SER A 91 -29.53 -14.34 8.59
C SER A 91 -29.45 -15.35 7.43
N ASP A 92 -30.53 -16.13 7.22
CA ASP A 92 -30.70 -17.04 6.06
C ASP A 92 -31.08 -16.28 4.77
N CYS A 93 -30.22 -15.35 4.33
CA CYS A 93 -30.49 -14.56 3.14
C CYS A 93 -30.74 -15.45 1.91
N PHE A 94 -31.77 -15.07 1.14
CA PHE A 94 -32.13 -15.68 -0.15
C PHE A 94 -32.25 -17.22 -0.11
N ASN A 95 -33.01 -17.75 0.86
CA ASN A 95 -33.18 -19.19 1.08
C ASN A 95 -31.85 -19.89 1.44
N ALA A 96 -31.09 -19.26 2.34
CA ALA A 96 -29.81 -19.72 2.87
C ALA A 96 -28.73 -19.94 1.80
N THR A 97 -28.77 -19.22 0.68
CA THR A 97 -27.72 -19.27 -0.35
C THR A 97 -26.45 -18.55 0.11
N TRP A 98 -26.58 -17.52 0.95
CA TRP A 98 -25.45 -16.78 1.53
C TRP A 98 -24.87 -17.46 2.77
N TYR A 99 -23.56 -17.29 2.99
CA TYR A 99 -22.89 -17.64 4.24
C TYR A 99 -23.40 -16.80 5.42
N THR A 100 -23.49 -17.45 6.59
CA THR A 100 -23.47 -16.76 7.87
C THR A 100 -22.03 -16.40 8.21
N VAL A 101 -21.77 -15.15 8.59
CA VAL A 101 -20.43 -14.63 8.91
C VAL A 101 -20.50 -13.89 10.23
N ALA A 102 -19.93 -14.48 11.29
CA ALA A 102 -20.13 -14.02 12.66
C ALA A 102 -19.34 -12.75 13.05
N THR A 103 -18.25 -12.47 12.35
CA THR A 103 -17.39 -11.30 12.58
C THR A 103 -16.84 -10.79 11.26
N ASP A 104 -16.41 -9.53 11.25
CA ASP A 104 -15.59 -8.96 10.19
C ASP A 104 -14.22 -9.67 10.09
N HIS A 105 -13.37 -9.20 9.17
CA HIS A 105 -12.06 -9.81 8.94
C HIS A 105 -11.04 -9.43 10.04
N THR A 106 -11.19 -8.26 10.66
CA THR A 106 -10.23 -7.69 11.60
C THR A 106 -9.99 -8.60 12.81
N ALA A 107 -8.79 -9.17 12.93
CA ALA A 107 -8.48 -10.14 13.97
C ALA A 107 -8.64 -9.56 15.39
N GLY A 108 -9.54 -10.13 16.17
CA GLY A 108 -9.81 -9.72 17.56
C GLY A 108 -10.75 -8.51 17.68
N ASP A 109 -11.25 -7.98 16.56
CA ASP A 109 -12.43 -7.13 16.56
C ASP A 109 -13.67 -8.02 16.44
N VAL A 110 -14.59 -7.90 17.38
CA VAL A 110 -15.85 -8.67 17.40
C VAL A 110 -17.06 -7.77 17.17
N GLN A 111 -16.82 -6.46 17.03
CA GLN A 111 -17.84 -5.44 16.78
C GLN A 111 -17.50 -4.58 15.56
N GLY A 112 -16.41 -4.88 14.87
CA GLY A 112 -15.97 -4.27 13.63
C GLY A 112 -17.00 -4.54 12.54
N ASN A 113 -17.29 -3.52 11.75
CA ASN A 113 -18.22 -3.68 10.64
C ASN A 113 -17.48 -4.10 9.37
N MET A 114 -18.22 -4.77 8.50
CA MET A 114 -17.84 -5.05 7.13
C MET A 114 -18.90 -4.50 6.18
N LEU A 115 -18.48 -4.21 4.95
CA LEU A 115 -19.37 -3.79 3.88
C LEU A 115 -19.97 -5.02 3.20
N VAL A 116 -21.29 -5.13 3.18
CA VAL A 116 -22.06 -6.16 2.49
C VAL A 116 -22.58 -5.59 1.17
N ILE A 117 -22.32 -6.26 0.07
CA ILE A 117 -22.76 -5.85 -1.27
C ILE A 117 -23.54 -7.00 -1.90
N ASN A 118 -24.77 -6.72 -2.32
CA ASN A 118 -25.50 -7.59 -3.24
C ASN A 118 -25.36 -7.02 -4.66
N GLY A 119 -24.68 -7.76 -5.53
CA GLY A 119 -24.26 -7.31 -6.84
C GLY A 119 -25.43 -6.89 -7.73
N GLY A 120 -25.32 -5.74 -8.40
CA GLY A 120 -26.38 -5.26 -9.29
C GLY A 120 -26.43 -5.97 -10.64
N ASP A 121 -27.42 -5.56 -11.46
CA ASP A 121 -27.66 -6.03 -12.83
C ASP A 121 -26.64 -5.54 -13.87
N LYS A 122 -25.67 -4.73 -13.44
CA LYS A 122 -24.67 -4.10 -14.31
C LYS A 122 -23.28 -4.19 -13.72
N ALA A 123 -22.34 -4.58 -14.56
CA ALA A 123 -20.93 -4.51 -14.24
C ALA A 123 -20.52 -3.02 -14.18
N GLY A 124 -19.66 -2.68 -13.24
CA GLY A 124 -19.19 -1.30 -13.09
C GLY A 124 -18.56 -0.98 -11.75
N LEU A 125 -18.29 0.31 -11.57
CA LEU A 125 -17.85 0.89 -10.31
C LEU A 125 -18.88 0.57 -9.23
N PHE A 126 -18.44 0.03 -8.09
CA PHE A 126 -19.29 -0.11 -6.91
C PHE A 126 -18.75 0.68 -5.72
N TYR A 127 -17.46 1.02 -5.71
CA TYR A 127 -16.87 1.80 -4.64
C TYR A 127 -15.70 2.65 -5.16
N GLN A 128 -15.56 3.86 -4.65
CA GLN A 128 -14.44 4.76 -4.91
C GLN A 128 -14.00 5.45 -3.63
N GLN A 129 -12.70 5.68 -3.50
CA GLN A 129 -12.10 6.32 -2.34
C GLN A 129 -11.02 7.32 -2.78
N PRO A 130 -11.25 8.63 -2.57
CA PRO A 130 -10.19 9.62 -2.64
C PRO A 130 -9.17 9.38 -1.52
N VAL A 131 -7.88 9.46 -1.85
CA VAL A 131 -6.77 9.29 -0.91
C VAL A 131 -5.76 10.41 -1.14
N GLY A 132 -5.67 11.32 -0.16
CA GLY A 132 -4.78 12.48 -0.18
C GLY A 132 -3.54 12.32 0.69
N ALA A 133 -2.77 13.41 0.81
CA ALA A 133 -1.54 13.46 1.59
C ALA A 133 -0.49 12.41 1.17
N LEU A 134 -0.48 12.04 -0.11
CA LEU A 134 0.49 11.14 -0.68
C LEU A 134 1.81 11.86 -0.98
N CYS A 135 2.90 11.15 -0.75
CA CYS A 135 4.21 11.59 -1.18
C CYS A 135 4.37 11.36 -2.67
N LYS A 136 4.52 12.47 -3.39
CA LYS A 136 4.73 12.52 -4.84
C LYS A 136 5.89 11.60 -5.26
N GLY A 137 5.70 10.86 -6.36
CA GLY A 137 6.69 9.91 -6.88
C GLY A 137 6.97 8.70 -5.98
N THR A 138 6.28 8.56 -4.85
CA THR A 138 6.49 7.47 -3.89
C THR A 138 5.56 6.30 -4.21
N SER A 139 6.03 5.08 -3.98
CA SER A 139 5.23 3.86 -4.22
C SER A 139 4.37 3.51 -3.02
N TYR A 140 3.16 3.04 -3.29
CA TYR A 140 2.13 2.65 -2.34
C TYR A 140 1.48 1.32 -2.74
N GLU A 141 0.95 0.59 -1.77
CA GLU A 141 0.05 -0.54 -1.96
C GLU A 141 -1.36 -0.13 -1.51
N PHE A 142 -2.35 -0.32 -2.37
CA PHE A 142 -3.73 -0.44 -1.91
C PHE A 142 -4.05 -1.92 -1.67
N SER A 143 -4.71 -2.23 -0.56
CA SER A 143 -5.23 -3.59 -0.29
C SER A 143 -6.61 -3.57 0.33
N MET A 144 -7.34 -4.68 0.14
CA MET A 144 -8.63 -4.95 0.77
C MET A 144 -8.77 -6.46 1.02
N TRP A 145 -9.69 -6.84 1.89
CA TRP A 145 -10.15 -8.21 2.04
C TRP A 145 -11.54 -8.37 1.45
N VAL A 146 -11.74 -9.45 0.70
CA VAL A 146 -13.01 -9.77 0.05
C VAL A 146 -13.42 -11.20 0.32
N LEU A 147 -14.72 -11.44 0.47
CA LEU A 147 -15.31 -12.76 0.61
C LEU A 147 -16.49 -12.89 -0.35
N ASN A 148 -16.58 -14.00 -1.07
CA ASN A 148 -17.77 -14.32 -1.86
C ASN A 148 -18.85 -14.90 -0.94
N LEU A 149 -20.02 -14.24 -0.88
CA LEU A 149 -21.10 -14.63 0.02
C LEU A 149 -21.81 -15.90 -0.39
N LEU A 150 -21.74 -16.29 -1.67
CA LEU A 150 -22.50 -17.42 -2.18
C LEU A 150 -21.90 -18.77 -1.75
N LYS A 151 -22.72 -19.65 -1.16
CA LYS A 151 -22.35 -21.04 -0.83
C LYS A 151 -22.24 -21.93 -2.06
N THR A 152 -21.24 -22.81 -2.09
CA THR A 152 -21.06 -23.78 -3.17
C THR A 152 -22.30 -24.69 -3.34
N GLY A 153 -22.76 -24.86 -4.58
CA GLY A 153 -23.83 -25.80 -4.91
C GLY A 153 -25.26 -25.35 -4.56
N THR A 154 -25.46 -24.12 -4.10
CA THR A 154 -26.81 -23.58 -3.83
C THR A 154 -27.49 -23.02 -5.08
N CYS A 155 -26.72 -22.78 -6.16
CA CYS A 155 -27.21 -22.20 -7.40
C CYS A 155 -26.68 -22.93 -8.64
N LEU A 156 -27.55 -23.12 -9.63
CA LEU A 156 -27.25 -23.85 -10.87
C LEU A 156 -26.32 -23.05 -11.79
N ASP A 157 -26.64 -21.76 -11.97
CA ASP A 157 -25.88 -20.81 -12.78
C ASP A 157 -25.37 -19.68 -11.87
N ALA A 158 -24.39 -20.02 -11.03
CA ALA A 158 -23.83 -19.09 -10.04
C ALA A 158 -23.11 -17.92 -10.71
N LEU A 159 -23.53 -16.70 -10.38
CA LEU A 159 -22.81 -15.49 -10.71
C LEU A 159 -21.69 -15.30 -9.69
N ILE A 160 -20.46 -15.13 -10.17
CA ILE A 160 -19.28 -15.04 -9.31
C ILE A 160 -18.75 -13.62 -9.35
N PRO A 161 -18.56 -12.94 -8.21
CA PRO A 161 -17.91 -11.63 -8.16
C PRO A 161 -16.60 -11.65 -8.94
N ASN A 162 -16.39 -10.67 -9.82
CA ASN A 162 -15.19 -10.58 -10.63
C ASN A 162 -14.64 -9.16 -10.51
N LEU A 163 -13.46 -8.98 -9.94
CA LEU A 163 -13.05 -7.67 -9.45
C LEU A 163 -11.91 -7.06 -10.26
N THR A 164 -11.95 -5.74 -10.38
CA THR A 164 -10.83 -4.93 -10.87
C THR A 164 -10.58 -3.77 -9.92
N ILE A 165 -9.31 -3.51 -9.62
CA ILE A 165 -8.90 -2.32 -8.88
C ILE A 165 -8.29 -1.34 -9.90
N ARG A 166 -8.70 -0.07 -9.82
CA ARG A 166 -8.11 1.04 -10.56
C ARG A 166 -7.65 2.12 -9.62
N VAL A 167 -6.52 2.73 -9.93
CA VAL A 167 -6.01 3.92 -9.28
C VAL A 167 -5.94 5.00 -10.35
N GLU A 168 -6.63 6.11 -10.12
CA GLU A 168 -6.74 7.22 -11.05
C GLU A 168 -6.34 8.54 -10.37
N THR A 169 -5.96 9.55 -11.15
CA THR A 169 -5.88 10.92 -10.63
C THR A 169 -7.28 11.45 -10.34
N THR A 170 -7.35 12.59 -9.63
CA THR A 170 -8.61 13.32 -9.38
C THR A 170 -9.33 13.76 -10.66
N GLU A 171 -8.63 13.88 -11.77
CA GLU A 171 -9.15 14.20 -13.10
C GLU A 171 -9.57 12.96 -13.90
N GLY A 172 -9.42 11.76 -13.33
CA GLY A 172 -9.78 10.49 -13.97
C GLY A 172 -8.71 9.90 -14.89
N LEU A 173 -7.46 10.39 -14.83
CA LEU A 173 -6.36 9.78 -15.58
C LEU A 173 -5.91 8.48 -14.90
N LEU A 174 -5.82 7.38 -15.64
CA LEU A 174 -5.37 6.10 -15.10
C LEU A 174 -3.89 6.15 -14.67
N ILE A 175 -3.63 5.78 -13.42
CA ILE A 175 -2.28 5.60 -12.85
C ILE A 175 -1.90 4.11 -12.92
N GLN A 176 -2.78 3.23 -12.44
CA GLN A 176 -2.55 1.79 -12.45
C GLN A 176 -3.88 1.01 -12.41
N SER A 177 -3.90 -0.20 -12.98
CA SER A 177 -5.03 -1.13 -12.83
C SER A 177 -4.56 -2.58 -12.72
N ILE A 178 -5.31 -3.38 -11.97
CA ILE A 178 -5.15 -4.83 -11.92
C ILE A 178 -6.52 -5.50 -12.03
N ASP A 179 -6.60 -6.50 -12.91
CA ASP A 179 -7.71 -7.44 -12.93
C ASP A 179 -7.44 -8.54 -11.89
N ILE A 180 -8.24 -8.55 -10.82
CA ILE A 180 -8.16 -9.54 -9.74
C ILE A 180 -8.78 -10.87 -10.19
N GLY A 181 -9.70 -10.81 -11.16
CA GLY A 181 -10.50 -11.92 -11.61
C GLY A 181 -11.58 -12.33 -10.61
N GLN A 182 -12.06 -13.55 -10.77
CA GLN A 182 -13.15 -14.10 -9.97
C GLN A 182 -12.76 -14.33 -8.51
N ILE A 183 -13.66 -13.99 -7.59
CA ILE A 183 -13.63 -14.40 -6.19
C ILE A 183 -14.45 -15.68 -6.08
N LEU A 184 -13.79 -16.82 -6.30
CA LEU A 184 -14.46 -18.12 -6.30
C LEU A 184 -15.06 -18.44 -4.93
N GLN A 185 -16.13 -19.24 -4.97
CA GLN A 185 -16.73 -19.82 -3.78
C GLN A 185 -15.77 -20.85 -3.16
N THR A 186 -15.90 -21.03 -1.85
CA THR A 186 -15.14 -22.00 -1.05
C THR A 186 -16.12 -22.79 -0.19
N ASP A 187 -15.75 -23.94 0.38
CA ASP A 187 -16.69 -24.73 1.20
C ASP A 187 -17.11 -23.99 2.48
N THR A 188 -16.22 -23.15 3.02
CA THR A 188 -16.42 -22.30 4.21
C THR A 188 -16.20 -20.82 3.86
N PRO A 189 -16.82 -19.86 4.56
CA PRO A 189 -16.61 -18.44 4.31
C PRO A 189 -15.13 -18.09 4.47
N THR A 190 -14.47 -17.71 3.38
CA THR A 190 -13.02 -17.47 3.35
C THR A 190 -12.71 -16.10 2.76
N TRP A 191 -12.02 -15.28 3.54
CA TRP A 191 -11.52 -13.99 3.10
C TRP A 191 -10.28 -14.14 2.21
N ARG A 192 -10.24 -13.40 1.11
CA ARG A 192 -9.10 -13.28 0.19
C ARG A 192 -8.58 -11.85 0.21
N ARG A 193 -7.28 -11.68 0.46
CA ARG A 193 -6.61 -10.39 0.28
C ARG A 193 -6.44 -10.08 -1.20
N CYS A 194 -6.84 -8.89 -1.60
CA CYS A 194 -6.61 -8.34 -2.93
C CYS A 194 -5.79 -7.05 -2.80
N SER A 195 -4.88 -6.80 -3.74
CA SER A 195 -3.96 -5.67 -3.65
C SER A 195 -3.44 -5.21 -5.01
N ILE A 196 -2.96 -3.97 -5.06
CA ILE A 196 -2.30 -3.35 -6.21
C ILE A 196 -1.19 -2.42 -5.72
N LEU A 197 -0.05 -2.43 -6.42
CA LEU A 197 0.99 -1.40 -6.24
C LEU A 197 0.79 -0.27 -7.22
N PHE A 198 0.96 0.96 -6.76
CA PHE A 198 0.96 2.15 -7.61
C PHE A 198 2.01 3.15 -7.14
N THR A 199 2.37 4.09 -8.02
CA THR A 199 3.24 5.22 -7.67
C THR A 199 2.41 6.50 -7.70
N ALA A 200 2.46 7.27 -6.62
CA ALA A 200 1.74 8.54 -6.54
C ALA A 200 2.26 9.51 -7.62
N PRO A 201 1.38 10.26 -8.30
CA PRO A 201 1.79 11.23 -9.32
C PRO A 201 2.76 12.28 -8.78
N GLU A 202 3.59 12.87 -9.64
CA GLU A 202 4.44 14.01 -9.25
C GLU A 202 3.67 15.34 -9.19
N SER A 203 2.54 15.41 -9.89
CA SER A 203 1.75 16.64 -10.02
C SER A 203 0.78 16.87 -8.86
N ASN A 204 0.26 15.80 -8.24
CA ASN A 204 -0.76 15.86 -7.19
C ASN A 204 -0.41 14.91 -6.04
N ASP A 205 -0.82 15.24 -4.82
CA ASP A 205 -0.72 14.40 -3.61
C ASP A 205 -2.04 13.66 -3.30
N GLU A 206 -3.00 13.70 -4.23
CA GLU A 206 -4.28 12.99 -4.14
C GLU A 206 -4.55 12.11 -5.36
N ILE A 207 -5.12 10.94 -5.10
CA ILE A 207 -5.58 9.96 -6.10
C ILE A 207 -6.99 9.47 -5.73
N VAL A 208 -7.62 8.72 -6.63
CA VAL A 208 -8.87 8.01 -6.38
C VAL A 208 -8.66 6.52 -6.64
N VAL A 209 -8.87 5.68 -5.62
CA VAL A 209 -8.97 4.23 -5.78
C VAL A 209 -10.40 3.89 -6.17
N LYS A 210 -10.58 3.04 -7.18
CA LYS A 210 -11.87 2.57 -7.66
C LYS A 210 -11.92 1.05 -7.67
N LEU A 211 -12.99 0.51 -7.11
CA LEU A 211 -13.31 -0.92 -7.10
C LEU A 211 -14.45 -1.17 -8.08
N ILE A 212 -14.20 -2.09 -9.01
CA ILE A 212 -15.10 -2.41 -10.11
C ILE A 212 -15.48 -3.88 -9.98
N ASN A 213 -16.77 -4.15 -10.11
CA ASN A 213 -17.29 -5.49 -10.29
C ASN A 213 -17.57 -5.70 -11.78
N ASN A 214 -16.79 -6.56 -12.41
CA ASN A 214 -16.90 -6.96 -13.82
C ASN A 214 -18.04 -7.95 -14.06
N GLN A 215 -18.68 -8.45 -12.99
CA GLN A 215 -19.88 -9.27 -13.07
C GLN A 215 -21.12 -8.38 -12.86
N GLY A 216 -22.07 -8.48 -13.77
CA GLY A 216 -23.34 -7.78 -13.67
C GLY A 216 -24.38 -8.41 -14.57
N ASP A 217 -25.21 -9.22 -13.95
CA ASP A 217 -26.36 -9.91 -14.51
C ASP A 217 -27.33 -10.13 -13.36
N LEU A 218 -28.62 -10.28 -13.66
CA LEU A 218 -29.61 -10.71 -12.67
C LEU A 218 -29.50 -12.22 -12.48
N GLY A 219 -29.40 -12.68 -11.24
CA GLY A 219 -29.29 -14.09 -10.95
C GLY A 219 -28.86 -14.35 -9.52
N CYS A 220 -28.43 -15.59 -9.26
CA CYS A 220 -27.96 -15.96 -7.95
C CYS A 220 -26.45 -15.74 -7.81
N GLY A 221 -26.05 -14.93 -6.84
CA GLY A 221 -24.65 -14.64 -6.53
C GLY A 221 -24.25 -13.23 -6.96
N ASN A 222 -22.97 -13.05 -7.26
CA ASN A 222 -22.33 -11.74 -7.44
C ASN A 222 -22.24 -10.91 -6.15
N ASP A 223 -22.43 -11.58 -5.01
CA ASP A 223 -22.54 -10.96 -3.70
C ASP A 223 -21.26 -11.14 -2.92
N MET A 224 -20.86 -10.10 -2.18
CA MET A 224 -19.57 -10.11 -1.51
C MET A 224 -19.56 -9.30 -0.21
N LEU A 225 -18.65 -9.68 0.68
CA LEU A 225 -18.22 -8.84 1.80
C LEU A 225 -16.90 -8.19 1.46
N ILE A 226 -16.72 -6.96 1.92
CA ILE A 226 -15.48 -6.21 1.81
C ILE A 226 -15.10 -5.67 3.18
N ASP A 227 -13.81 -5.75 3.52
CA ASP A 227 -13.27 -5.22 4.77
C ASP A 227 -11.81 -4.76 4.62
N ASP A 228 -11.30 -4.02 5.61
CA ASP A 228 -9.89 -3.68 5.77
C ASP A 228 -9.25 -2.99 4.55
N LEU A 229 -9.90 -1.94 4.02
CA LEU A 229 -9.35 -1.16 2.92
C LEU A 229 -8.22 -0.28 3.43
N GLN A 230 -7.05 -0.43 2.82
CA GLN A 230 -5.84 0.26 3.25
C GLN A 230 -5.05 0.80 2.07
N VAL A 231 -4.45 1.97 2.25
CA VAL A 231 -3.32 2.42 1.44
C VAL A 231 -2.10 2.51 2.34
N LYS A 232 -1.09 1.70 2.04
CA LYS A 232 0.18 1.63 2.76
C LYS A 232 1.31 2.15 1.89
N GLN A 233 2.17 2.98 2.45
CA GLN A 233 3.38 3.44 1.81
C GLN A 233 4.41 2.31 1.69
N CYS A 234 5.05 2.12 0.53
CA CYS A 234 6.06 1.07 0.32
C CYS A 234 7.51 1.56 0.45
N SER A 235 7.76 2.86 0.45
CA SER A 235 9.11 3.46 0.57
C SER A 235 9.03 4.84 1.18
N GLU A 236 10.12 5.34 1.78
CA GLU A 236 10.18 6.73 2.26
C GLU A 236 9.83 7.74 1.15
N CYS A 237 9.29 8.89 1.56
CA CYS A 237 8.85 9.94 0.65
C CYS A 237 10.05 10.53 -0.11
N VAL A 238 10.09 10.34 -1.43
CA VAL A 238 11.14 10.91 -2.26
C VAL A 238 10.91 12.43 -2.40
N GLY A 239 11.89 13.24 -2.00
CA GLY A 239 11.87 14.68 -2.28
C GLY A 239 11.13 15.56 -1.26
N GLN A 240 10.86 15.08 -0.04
CA GLN A 240 10.56 16.01 1.06
C GLN A 240 11.79 16.90 1.28
N PRO A 241 11.67 18.24 1.28
CA PRO A 241 12.81 19.09 1.60
C PRO A 241 13.27 18.74 3.01
N GLU A 242 14.58 18.57 3.20
CA GLU A 242 15.15 18.22 4.50
C GLU A 242 14.60 19.20 5.55
N LEU A 243 13.70 18.72 6.42
CA LEU A 243 13.06 19.56 7.43
C LEU A 243 14.08 20.08 8.44
N VAL A 244 15.18 19.33 8.58
CA VAL A 244 16.34 19.65 9.39
C VAL A 244 17.56 19.51 8.49
N TYR A 245 18.33 20.59 8.38
CA TYR A 245 19.62 20.58 7.70
C TYR A 245 20.72 20.98 8.69
N VAL A 246 21.81 20.20 8.71
CA VAL A 246 22.99 20.45 9.52
C VAL A 246 24.20 20.53 8.58
N PRO A 247 24.96 21.65 8.55
CA PRO A 247 26.17 21.74 7.76
C PRO A 247 27.23 20.71 8.18
N ASP A 248 28.11 20.36 7.25
CA ASP A 248 29.14 19.34 7.48
C ASP A 248 30.25 19.77 8.44
N ALA A 249 30.45 21.08 8.64
CA ALA A 249 31.54 21.62 9.44
C ALA A 249 31.21 22.99 10.08
N PHE A 250 31.93 23.30 11.16
CA PHE A 250 31.93 24.62 11.80
C PHE A 250 33.32 24.95 12.39
N THR A 251 33.61 26.24 12.55
CA THR A 251 34.93 26.80 12.88
C THR A 251 34.85 27.78 14.05
N PRO A 252 34.85 27.31 15.31
CA PRO A 252 34.85 28.18 16.50
C PRO A 252 36.19 28.90 16.69
N ASN A 253 36.46 29.90 15.85
CA ASN A 253 37.66 30.73 15.83
C ASN A 253 37.38 32.20 16.25
N ASN A 254 36.12 32.51 16.57
CA ASN A 254 35.59 33.82 16.96
C ASN A 254 35.70 34.89 15.86
N ASP A 255 35.60 34.50 14.58
CA ASP A 255 35.55 35.46 13.46
C ASP A 255 34.12 35.94 13.11
N GLY A 256 33.10 35.37 13.77
CA GLY A 256 31.69 35.65 13.56
C GLY A 256 31.04 34.77 12.48
N VAL A 257 31.79 33.87 11.86
CA VAL A 257 31.36 33.02 10.74
C VAL A 257 31.49 31.55 11.13
N ASN A 258 30.36 30.83 11.16
CA ASN A 258 30.31 29.41 11.49
C ASN A 258 30.98 29.05 12.84
N ASP A 259 30.96 29.95 13.82
CA ASP A 259 31.51 29.69 15.16
C ASP A 259 30.73 28.65 15.96
N THR A 260 29.55 28.26 15.48
CA THR A 260 28.66 27.32 16.16
C THR A 260 28.06 26.33 15.17
N MET A 261 27.77 25.12 15.64
CA MET A 261 26.98 24.12 14.93
C MET A 261 25.55 24.64 14.74
N SER A 262 25.27 25.17 13.56
CA SER A 262 23.92 25.64 13.22
C SER A 262 23.05 24.48 12.77
N VAL A 263 21.81 24.47 13.24
CA VAL A 263 20.76 23.56 12.78
C VAL A 263 19.69 24.42 12.12
N PHE A 264 19.43 24.16 10.84
CA PHE A 264 18.40 24.85 10.08
C PHE A 264 17.13 24.02 10.11
N LEU A 265 16.09 24.54 10.76
CA LEU A 265 14.78 23.91 10.84
C LEU A 265 13.80 24.63 9.93
N GLN A 266 13.08 23.88 9.11
CA GLN A 266 11.89 24.39 8.46
C GLN A 266 10.75 24.53 9.47
N SER A 267 9.83 25.46 9.24
CA SER A 267 8.69 25.74 10.14
C SER A 267 7.82 24.50 10.39
N ALA A 268 7.85 23.53 9.48
CA ALA A 268 7.11 22.28 9.62
C ALA A 268 7.71 21.28 10.62
N ALA A 269 8.86 21.57 11.27
CA ALA A 269 9.51 20.68 12.24
C ALA A 269 9.41 21.14 13.71
N SER A 270 8.54 22.12 14.01
CA SER A 270 8.65 22.91 15.24
C SER A 270 7.91 22.39 16.47
N ASP A 271 7.16 21.28 16.39
CA ASP A 271 6.33 20.83 17.53
C ASP A 271 7.17 20.31 18.71
N SER A 272 8.35 19.76 18.42
CA SER A 272 9.37 19.42 19.43
C SER A 272 10.73 19.30 18.75
N PHE A 273 11.80 19.66 19.46
CA PHE A 273 13.18 19.56 18.98
C PHE A 273 14.11 19.13 20.12
N THR A 274 15.07 18.26 19.84
CA THR A 274 16.17 17.93 20.75
C THR A 274 17.41 17.59 19.92
N LEU A 275 18.47 18.37 20.08
CA LEU A 275 19.81 18.09 19.57
C LEU A 275 20.64 17.46 20.68
N LYS A 276 21.37 16.39 20.36
CA LYS A 276 22.42 15.79 21.17
C LYS A 276 23.70 15.70 20.34
N VAL A 277 24.84 16.02 20.93
CA VAL A 277 26.16 15.84 20.32
C VAL A 277 27.01 14.95 21.20
N TYR A 278 27.68 14.00 20.57
CA TYR A 278 28.50 12.98 21.21
C TYR A 278 29.95 13.13 20.76
N ASN A 279 30.87 12.91 21.71
CA ASN A 279 32.30 12.79 21.39
C ASN A 279 32.59 11.47 20.64
N ARG A 280 33.84 11.31 20.19
CA ARG A 280 34.32 10.10 19.49
C ARG A 280 34.11 8.78 20.26
N TRP A 281 33.98 8.84 21.58
CA TRP A 281 33.79 7.69 22.46
C TRP A 281 32.32 7.42 22.78
N GLY A 282 31.39 8.17 22.19
CA GLY A 282 29.94 8.02 22.42
C GLY A 282 29.44 8.70 23.70
N SER A 283 30.25 9.50 24.39
CA SER A 283 29.77 10.28 25.55
C SER A 283 29.02 11.53 25.06
N LEU A 284 27.85 11.79 25.63
CA LEU A 284 27.08 13.01 25.39
C LEU A 284 27.86 14.22 25.94
N ILE A 285 28.14 15.20 25.06
CA ILE A 285 28.91 16.41 25.41
C ILE A 285 28.08 17.69 25.23
N PHE A 286 26.99 17.65 24.47
CA PHE A 286 26.08 18.78 24.33
C PHE A 286 24.66 18.28 24.13
N THR A 287 23.70 18.99 24.69
CA THR A 287 22.28 18.75 24.42
C THR A 287 21.52 20.07 24.43
N SER A 288 20.53 20.21 23.56
CA SER A 288 19.65 21.38 23.52
C SER A 288 18.25 20.99 23.06
N SER A 289 17.23 21.54 23.70
CA SER A 289 15.85 21.52 23.20
C SER A 289 15.46 22.81 22.48
N ASP A 290 16.36 23.80 22.42
CA ASP A 290 16.20 25.06 21.71
C ASP A 290 17.13 25.09 20.49
N PRO A 291 16.60 25.15 19.25
CA PRO A 291 17.42 25.25 18.03
C PRO A 291 18.33 26.49 17.99
N ALA A 292 17.99 27.55 18.72
CA ALA A 292 18.82 28.75 18.82
C ALA A 292 20.01 28.55 19.76
N HIS A 293 19.93 27.59 20.68
CA HIS A 293 21.04 27.22 21.56
C HIS A 293 21.93 26.19 20.86
N LYS A 294 22.99 26.70 20.23
CA LYS A 294 23.91 25.95 19.37
C LYS A 294 25.16 25.50 20.12
N TRP A 295 25.75 24.39 19.68
CA TRP A 295 27.04 23.95 20.20
C TRP A 295 28.18 24.79 19.62
N ASP A 296 29.03 25.33 20.48
CA ASP A 296 30.15 26.21 20.16
C ASP A 296 31.51 25.47 20.09
N GLY A 297 31.50 24.14 20.20
CA GLY A 297 32.73 23.35 20.21
C GLY A 297 33.43 23.29 21.58
N ASN A 298 32.78 23.74 22.65
CA ASN A 298 33.26 23.59 24.03
C ASN A 298 32.50 22.49 24.78
N PHE A 299 33.15 21.88 25.77
CA PHE A 299 32.53 21.00 26.75
C PHE A 299 33.04 21.35 28.14
N ALA A 300 32.11 21.63 29.07
CA ALA A 300 32.43 22.08 30.42
C ALA A 300 33.44 23.25 30.46
N GLY A 301 33.29 24.21 29.53
CA GLY A 301 34.16 25.38 29.40
C GLY A 301 35.54 25.11 28.78
N THR A 302 35.83 23.87 28.37
CA THR A 302 37.09 23.51 27.72
C THR A 302 36.88 23.27 26.21
N PRO A 303 37.74 23.81 25.33
CA PRO A 303 37.69 23.53 23.90
C PRO A 303 37.81 22.03 23.60
N CYS A 304 36.84 21.48 22.86
CA CYS A 304 36.90 20.10 22.38
C CYS A 304 37.99 19.91 21.32
N ALA A 305 38.51 18.70 21.11
CA ALA A 305 39.52 18.46 20.07
C ALA A 305 38.99 18.72 18.65
N VAL A 306 39.88 19.11 17.72
CA VAL A 306 39.55 19.13 16.28
C VAL A 306 39.24 17.71 15.83
N GLY A 307 38.16 17.54 15.06
CA GLY A 307 37.75 16.22 14.58
C GLY A 307 36.25 16.10 14.35
N THR A 308 35.82 14.88 14.05
CA THR A 308 34.43 14.56 13.75
C THR A 308 33.66 14.15 14.99
N TYR A 309 32.48 14.73 15.15
CA TYR A 309 31.53 14.48 16.24
C TYR A 309 30.24 13.90 15.65
N THR A 310 29.55 13.06 16.42
CA THR A 310 28.26 12.50 16.03
C THR A 310 27.16 13.34 16.64
N TRP A 311 26.10 13.60 15.89
CA TRP A 311 24.91 14.26 16.41
C TRP A 311 23.66 13.42 16.17
N GLU A 312 22.68 13.63 17.03
CA GLU A 312 21.32 13.09 16.96
C GLU A 312 20.35 14.24 17.14
N ILE A 313 19.41 14.39 16.21
CA ILE A 313 18.32 15.35 16.30
C ILE A 313 17.01 14.57 16.32
N THR A 314 16.21 14.76 17.36
CA THR A 314 14.83 14.28 17.44
C THR A 314 13.90 15.46 17.23
N TYR A 315 12.93 15.33 16.31
CA TYR A 315 11.91 16.34 16.11
C TYR A 315 10.55 15.75 15.76
N LYS A 316 9.48 16.55 15.91
CA LYS A 316 8.14 16.17 15.47
C LYS A 316 7.71 17.07 14.32
N SER A 317 7.28 16.44 13.23
CA SER A 317 6.68 17.18 12.13
C SER A 317 5.33 17.75 12.58
N SER A 318 5.06 19.00 12.18
CA SER A 318 3.75 19.63 12.32
C SER A 318 2.76 19.14 11.28
N SER A 319 3.21 18.39 10.26
CA SER A 319 2.32 17.71 9.30
C SER A 319 1.65 16.49 9.94
N SER A 320 0.37 16.30 9.64
CA SER A 320 -0.40 15.14 10.09
C SER A 320 -0.15 13.94 9.16
N PRO A 321 0.11 12.72 9.68
CA PRO A 321 0.21 12.38 11.10
C PRO A 321 1.51 12.90 11.75
N LYS A 322 1.40 13.44 12.97
CA LYS A 322 2.53 13.93 13.76
C LYS A 322 3.47 12.77 14.10
N ARG A 323 4.51 12.57 13.31
CA ARG A 323 5.51 11.54 13.52
C ARG A 323 6.74 12.14 14.21
N GLU A 324 7.25 11.42 15.21
CA GLU A 324 8.57 11.68 15.76
C GLU A 324 9.62 11.09 14.83
N THR A 325 10.56 11.93 14.40
CA THR A 325 11.65 11.58 13.49
C THR A 325 12.97 11.76 14.23
N VAL A 326 13.87 10.78 14.05
CA VAL A 326 15.25 10.84 14.54
C VAL A 326 16.18 10.90 13.35
N GLN A 327 16.96 11.97 13.26
CA GLN A 327 18.01 12.13 12.27
C GLN A 327 19.37 12.06 12.98
N THR A 328 20.32 11.37 12.37
CA THR A 328 21.69 11.28 12.90
C THR A 328 22.67 11.67 11.82
N GLY A 329 23.82 12.18 12.24
CA GLY A 329 24.86 12.57 11.30
C GLY A 329 26.18 12.84 11.99
N ARG A 330 27.10 13.40 11.20
CA ARG A 330 28.43 13.77 11.64
C ARG A 330 28.65 15.24 11.35
N ILE A 331 29.47 15.87 12.18
CA ILE A 331 29.93 17.24 11.96
C ILE A 331 31.42 17.34 12.25
N LEU A 332 32.14 18.08 11.43
CA LEU A 332 33.55 18.36 11.57
C LEU A 332 33.76 19.67 12.35
N LEU A 333 34.44 19.58 13.50
CA LEU A 333 34.94 20.75 14.23
C LEU A 333 36.34 21.08 13.72
N MET A 334 36.51 22.31 13.22
CA MET A 334 37.79 22.88 12.76
C MET A 334 38.18 24.09 13.61
N ARG A 335 39.44 24.51 13.61
CA ARG A 335 39.90 25.77 14.23
C ARG A 335 40.99 26.41 13.39
#